data_AF-A0A920AGY6-F1
#
_entry.id   AF-A0A920AGY6-F1
#
_cell.length_a   1.000
_cell.length_b   1.000
_cell.length_c   1.000
_cell.angle_alpha   90.00
_cell.angle_beta   90.00
_cell.angle_gamma   90.00
#
_symmetry.space_group_name_H-M   'P 1'
#
loop_
_entity.id
_entity.type
_entity.pdbx_description
1 polymer ?
#
loop_
_entity_poly.entity_id
_entity_poly.type
_entity_poly.pdbx_seq_one_letter_code
_entity_poly.pdbx_strand_id
1 'polypeptide(L)' 'MNIEVDTDGNKKSVHVHKPRVKKLNAIQEELLSFAKAIQNNSLPHVTLNDGCKALRVAHTVIEKINERITNTLPNA' A
#
# COMPACT_ATOMS: atom_id res chain seq x y z
N MET A 1 -16.53 -10.00 -12.58
CA MET A 1 -16.03 -11.35 -12.91
C MET A 1 -16.69 -12.30 -11.95
N ASN A 2 -17.38 -13.33 -12.45
CA ASN A 2 -17.98 -14.36 -11.60
C ASN A 2 -17.00 -15.52 -11.55
N ILE A 3 -16.54 -15.86 -10.35
CA ILE A 3 -15.66 -16.99 -10.10
C ILE A 3 -16.47 -18.04 -9.35
N GLU A 4 -16.61 -19.23 -9.91
CA GLU A 4 -17.20 -20.36 -9.20
C GLU A 4 -16.11 -21.11 -8.45
N VAL A 5 -16.32 -21.30 -7.14
CA VAL A 5 -15.40 -21.99 -6.25
C VAL A 5 -16.12 -23.22 -5.73
N ASP A 6 -15.59 -24.40 -6.01
CA ASP A 6 -16.09 -25.66 -5.46
C ASP A 6 -15.36 -25.93 -4.13
N THR A 7 -16.11 -25.89 -3.04
CA THR A 7 -15.60 -26.25 -1.71
C THR A 7 -16.45 -27.41 -1.19
N ASP A 8 -15.83 -28.59 -1.04
CA ASP A 8 -16.46 -29.82 -0.51
C ASP A 8 -17.87 -30.09 -1.10
N GLY A 9 -18.00 -30.02 -2.43
CA GLY A 9 -19.24 -30.35 -3.14
C GLY A 9 -20.31 -29.25 -3.16
N ASN A 10 -20.04 -28.10 -2.53
CA ASN A 10 -20.89 -26.92 -2.60
C ASN A 10 -20.26 -25.85 -3.49
N LYS A 11 -20.83 -25.62 -4.68
CA LYS A 11 -20.44 -24.53 -5.57
C LYS A 11 -20.85 -23.17 -5.00
N LYS A 12 -19.88 -22.32 -4.67
CA LYS A 12 -20.09 -20.93 -4.27
C LYS A 12 -19.65 -20.00 -5.39
N SER A 13 -20.47 -19.01 -5.73
CA SER A 13 -20.09 -17.98 -6.70
C SER A 13 -19.58 -16.73 -5.98
N VAL A 14 -18.41 -16.25 -6.38
CA VAL A 14 -17.80 -15.00 -5.92
C VAL A 14 -17.88 -13.97 -7.04
N HIS A 15 -18.63 -12.89 -6.80
CA HIS A 15 -18.70 -11.77 -7.72
C HIS A 15 -17.56 -10.79 -7.43
N VAL A 16 -16.53 -10.79 -8.28
CA VAL A 16 -15.41 -9.86 -8.20
C VAL A 16 -15.71 -8.64 -9.06
N HIS A 17 -16.08 -7.53 -8.42
CA HIS A 17 -16.18 -6.22 -9.06
C HIS A 17 -14.82 -5.52 -8.98
N LYS A 18 -14.19 -5.26 -10.13
CA LYS A 18 -12.95 -4.46 -10.17
C LYS A 18 -13.34 -2.99 -10.28
N PRO A 19 -13.14 -2.18 -9.23
CA PRO A 19 -13.42 -0.75 -9.33
C PRO A 19 -12.52 -0.12 -10.40
N ARG A 20 -13.06 0.88 -11.11
CA ARG A 20 -12.25 1.64 -12.07
C ARG A 20 -11.20 2.43 -11.29
N VAL A 21 -9.93 2.11 -11.53
CA VAL A 21 -8.79 2.82 -10.92
C VAL A 21 -8.54 4.07 -11.75
N LYS A 22 -8.62 5.25 -11.13
CA LYS A 22 -8.25 6.50 -11.77
C LYS A 22 -6.74 6.52 -12.01
N LYS A 23 -6.30 6.98 -13.18
CA LYS A 23 -4.88 7.18 -13.47
C LYS A 23 -4.41 8.44 -12.75
N LEU A 24 -3.96 8.26 -11.51
CA LEU A 24 -3.57 9.33 -10.60
C LEU A 24 -2.14 9.11 -10.14
N ASN A 25 -1.34 10.16 -10.08
CA ASN A 25 -0.03 10.12 -9.46
C ASN A 25 -0.18 10.47 -7.98
N ALA A 26 -0.11 9.46 -7.11
CA ALA A 26 -0.30 9.64 -5.68
C ALA A 26 0.73 10.61 -5.05
N ILE A 27 1.98 10.63 -5.55
CA ILE A 27 3.03 11.54 -5.06
C ILE A 27 2.67 12.98 -5.41
N GLN A 28 2.23 13.22 -6.65
CA GLN A 28 1.81 14.56 -7.08
C GLN A 28 0.62 15.06 -6.25
N GLU A 29 -0.38 14.22 -5.99
CA GLU A 29 -1.54 14.60 -5.19
C GLU A 29 -1.19 14.91 -3.74
N GLU A 30 -0.28 14.16 -3.14
CA GLU A 30 0.19 14.44 -1.77
C GLU A 30 0.93 15.79 -1.72
N LEU A 31 1.78 16.09 -2.70
CA LEU A 31 2.47 17.39 -2.78
C LEU A 31 1.49 18.55 -2.94
N LEU A 32 0.43 18.37 -3.76
CA LEU A 32 -0.63 19.36 -3.91
C LEU A 32 -1.42 19.55 -2.61
N SER A 33 -1.76 18.46 -1.92
CA SER A 33 -2.42 18.47 -0.61
C SER A 33 -1.59 19.19 0.44
N PHE A 34 -0.28 18.92 0.48
CA PHE A 34 0.66 19.56 1.38
C PHE A 34 0.80 21.07 1.11
N ALA A 35 0.95 21.46 -0.17
CA ALA A 35 0.98 22.87 -0.56
C ALA A 35 -0.30 23.62 -0.15
N LYS A 36 -1.46 22.96 -0.31
CA LYS A 36 -2.75 23.51 0.12
C LYS A 36 -2.82 23.68 1.65
N ALA A 37 -2.26 22.77 2.43
CA ALA A 37 -2.22 22.90 3.88
C ALA A 37 -1.39 24.12 4.32
N ILE A 38 -0.25 24.37 3.66
CA ILE A 38 0.58 25.57 3.88
C ILE A 38 -0.22 26.84 3.58
N GLN A 39 -0.82 26.93 2.39
CA GLN A 39 -1.57 28.11 1.95
C GLN A 39 -2.73 28.48 2.89
N ASN A 40 -3.34 27.47 3.52
CA ASN A 40 -4.50 27.65 4.39
C ASN A 40 -4.15 27.64 5.89
N ASN A 41 -2.86 27.62 6.25
CA ASN A 41 -2.40 27.49 7.64
C ASN A 41 -3.09 26.33 8.39
N SER A 42 -3.32 25.20 7.70
CA SER A 42 -3.92 24.01 8.29
C SER A 42 -2.87 22.91 8.48
N LEU A 43 -3.17 21.94 9.34
CA LEU A 43 -2.34 20.75 9.46
C LEU A 43 -2.41 19.94 8.16
N PRO A 44 -1.28 19.41 7.66
CA PRO A 44 -1.28 18.49 6.53
C PRO A 44 -1.96 17.18 6.93
N HIS A 45 -2.53 16.49 5.95
CA HIS A 45 -3.22 15.22 6.18
C HIS A 45 -2.29 14.16 6.77
N VAL A 46 -1.04 14.13 6.30
CA VAL A 46 0.04 13.33 6.87
C VAL A 46 0.98 14.26 7.61
N THR A 47 1.08 14.09 8.93
CA THR A 47 2.00 14.87 9.76
C THR A 47 3.44 14.37 9.61
N LEU A 48 4.43 15.22 9.96
CA LEU A 48 5.84 14.81 9.96
C LEU A 48 6.08 13.57 10.83
N ASN A 49 5.47 13.53 12.01
CA ASN A 49 5.59 12.40 12.94
C ASN A 49 5.06 11.10 12.34
N ASP A 50 3.90 11.15 11.67
CA ASP A 50 3.33 9.97 11.05
C ASP A 50 4.10 9.55 9.80
N GLY A 51 4.63 10.51 9.04
CA GLY A 51 5.58 10.25 7.95
C GLY A 51 6.83 9.50 8.45
N CYS A 52 7.44 9.94 9.54
CA CYS A 52 8.59 9.27 10.16
C CYS A 52 8.25 7.84 10.63
N LYS A 53 7.08 7.64 11.26
CA LYS A 53 6.63 6.30 11.67
C LYS A 53 6.42 5.39 10.48
N ALA A 54 5.78 5.88 9.41
CA ALA A 54 5.55 5.12 8.19
C ALA A 54 6.87 4.70 7.54
N LEU A 55 7.84 5.62 7.46
CA LEU A 55 9.17 5.34 6.93
C LEU A 55 9.90 4.27 7.75
N ARG A 56 9.83 4.35 9.09
CA ARG A 56 10.40 3.32 9.97
C ARG A 56 9.82 1.93 9.68
N VAL A 57 8.50 1.82 9.56
CA VAL A 57 7.84 0.55 9.20
C VAL A 57 8.31 0.07 7.82
N ALA A 58 8.41 0.97 6.84
CA ALA A 58 8.89 0.62 5.50
C ALA A 58 10.32 0.05 5.54
N HIS A 59 11.22 0.65 6.32
CA HIS A 59 12.57 0.12 6.54
C HIS A 59 12.54 -1.27 7.16
N THR A 60 11.75 -1.48 8.21
CA THR A 60 11.60 -2.81 8.85
C THR A 60 11.11 -3.87 7.86
N VAL A 61 10.18 -3.53 6.96
CA VAL A 61 9.72 -4.46 5.92
C VAL A 61 10.85 -4.78 4.93
N ILE A 62 11.60 -3.78 4.48
CA ILE A 62 12.74 -3.97 3.58
C ILE A 62 13.80 -4.87 4.23
N GLU A 63 14.13 -4.64 5.50
CA GLU A 63 15.06 -5.47 6.26
C GLU A 63 14.58 -6.93 6.30
N LYS A 64 13.31 -7.17 6.64
CA LYS A 64 12.74 -8.53 6.68
C LYS A 64 12.76 -9.23 5.32
N ILE A 65 12.53 -8.49 4.24
CA ILE A 65 12.64 -9.01 2.87
C ILE A 65 14.10 -9.40 2.58
N ASN A 66 15.06 -8.54 2.91
CA ASN A 66 16.48 -8.80 2.69
C ASN A 66 16.98 -9.99 3.52
N GLU A 67 16.63 -10.07 4.82
CA GLU A 67 16.91 -11.22 5.67
C GLU A 67 16.41 -12.52 5.04
N ARG A 68 15.18 -12.52 4.52
CA ARG A 68 14.60 -13.68 3.86
C ARG A 68 15.36 -14.05 2.58
N ILE A 69 15.74 -13.08 1.76
CA ILE A 69 16.51 -13.31 0.54
C ILE A 69 17.87 -13.94 0.89
N THR A 70 18.61 -13.37 1.83
CA THR A 70 19.91 -13.89 2.29
C THR A 70 19.77 -15.31 2.87
N ASN A 71 18.76 -15.56 3.71
CA ASN A 71 18.53 -16.89 4.29
C ASN A 71 18.11 -17.94 3.25
N THR A 72 17.52 -17.54 2.12
CA THR A 72 17.10 -18.46 1.04
C THR A 72 18.24 -18.73 0.05
N LEU A 73 19.33 -17.95 0.08
CA LEU A 73 20.53 -18.12 -0.76
C LEU A 73 21.78 -18.16 0.14
N PRO A 74 22.09 -19.30 0.80
CA PRO A 74 23.15 -19.36 1.79
C PRO A 74 24.56 -19.20 1.21
N ASN A 75 24.76 -19.42 -0.10
CA ASN A 75 26.05 -19.39 -0.77
C ASN A 75 25.92 -18.91 -2.24
N ALA A 76 26.04 -17.61 -2.48
CA ALA A 76 26.46 -17.07 -3.77
C ALA A 76 27.86 -16.47 -3.62
#